data_AF-A0A0V0HM27-F1
#
_entry.id   AF-A0A0V0HM27-F1
#
_cell.length_a   1.000
_cell.length_b   1.000
_cell.length_c   1.000
_cell.angle_alpha   90.00
_cell.angle_beta   90.00
_cell.angle_gamma   90.00
#
_symmetry.space_group_name_H-M   'P 1'
#
loop_
_entity.id
_entity.type
_entity.pdbx_description
1 polymer ?
#
loop_
_entity_poly.entity_id
_entity_poly.type
_entity_poly.pdbx_seq_one_letter_code
_entity_poly.pdbx_strand_id
1 'polypeptide(L)'
;MHALIRKCAAAHVRANSNFIHISTSTAPSIKETGLYGFHHLKTPKGFQRFVDDAIERSQELVNYIAGMPSSPEIIRAMDEISDTVCSVIDSAELCRHTHPDREFVDEASKASLRVNEFLHYLNTNHSIYKAVNKAEKDSNSLTHEAHRAARFLRMDLEKGGIHLFSEKLDRANELAIDIIQLSREYVRIASLLVFLEFYELMDLFDVFCNFHAVVKRDLMMLVGLEVGFVFDMRFTHYFLPSCVLFVLYQLIFESQLYSSIK
;
A
#
# COMPACT_ATOMS: atom_id res chain seq x y z
N MET A 1 14.79 -5.07 0.25
CA MET A 1 14.94 -4.14 1.38
C MET A 1 13.58 -3.78 1.92
N HIS A 2 13.22 -4.30 3.08
CA HIS A 2 12.05 -3.88 3.83
C HIS A 2 12.54 -3.59 5.25
N ALA A 3 12.82 -2.33 5.56
CA ALA A 3 13.12 -1.90 6.92
C ALA A 3 12.81 -0.41 7.07
N LEU A 4 11.53 -0.13 7.33
CA LEU A 4 11.03 0.37 8.61
C LEU A 4 9.59 -0.16 8.71
N ILE A 5 9.36 -1.04 9.70
CA ILE A 5 8.06 -1.34 10.32
C ILE A 5 6.89 -1.70 9.37
N ARG A 6 6.73 -3.00 9.07
CA ARG A 6 5.39 -3.60 8.91
C ARG A 6 4.99 -4.25 10.23
N LYS A 7 4.30 -3.53 11.12
CA LYS A 7 3.35 -4.11 12.07
C LYS A 7 2.25 -3.09 12.36
N CYS A 8 1.01 -3.49 12.06
CA CYS A 8 -0.21 -2.79 12.39
C CYS A 8 -0.19 -2.29 13.84
N ALA A 9 -0.54 -1.02 14.03
CA ALA A 9 -1.07 -0.58 15.31
C ALA A 9 -2.35 -1.41 15.57
N ALA A 10 -2.26 -2.39 16.48
CA ALA A 10 -3.43 -3.01 17.04
C ALA A 10 -4.12 -1.95 17.90
N ALA A 11 -5.08 -1.24 17.30
CA ALA A 11 -5.99 -0.37 18.03
C ALA A 11 -6.70 -1.23 19.08
N HIS A 12 -6.27 -1.11 20.34
CA HIS A 12 -6.94 -1.70 21.47
C HIS A 12 -8.23 -0.90 21.70
N VAL A 13 -9.27 -1.21 20.92
CA VAL A 13 -10.62 -0.72 21.18
C VAL A 13 -11.10 -1.42 22.45
N ARG A 14 -10.93 -0.76 23.59
CA ARG A 14 -11.68 -1.09 24.80
C ARG A 14 -13.14 -0.77 24.52
N ALA A 15 -13.91 -1.80 24.16
CA ALA A 15 -15.36 -1.73 24.18
C ALA A 15 -15.80 -1.60 25.63
N ASN A 16 -16.16 -0.38 26.05
CA ASN A 16 -16.92 -0.17 27.28
C ASN A 16 -18.39 -0.02 26.88
N SER A 17 -19.12 -1.12 26.94
CA SER A 17 -20.56 -1.16 26.72
C SER A 17 -21.26 -0.52 27.92
N ASN A 18 -21.54 0.78 27.84
CA ASN A 18 -22.55 1.44 28.66
C ASN A 18 -23.46 2.26 27.73
N PHE A 19 -24.63 1.70 27.46
CA PHE A 19 -25.72 2.33 26.75
C PHE A 19 -26.24 3.50 27.61
N ILE A 20 -25.89 4.73 27.24
CA ILE A 20 -26.59 5.93 27.72
C ILE A 20 -27.04 6.69 26.48
N HIS A 21 -28.35 6.67 26.25
CA HIS A 21 -29.02 7.36 25.16
C HIS A 21 -29.04 8.86 25.47
N ILE A 22 -28.03 9.61 25.01
CA ILE A 22 -28.05 11.08 25.02
C ILE A 22 -28.25 11.54 23.58
N SER A 23 -29.49 11.92 23.28
CA SER A 23 -29.85 12.61 22.05
C SER A 23 -29.36 14.06 22.11
N THR A 24 -28.10 14.30 21.75
CA THR A 24 -27.60 15.63 21.39
C THR A 24 -27.29 15.65 19.91
N SER A 25 -28.23 16.22 19.15
CA SER A 25 -28.07 16.59 17.74
C SER A 25 -27.09 17.75 17.64
N THR A 26 -25.80 17.44 17.58
CA THR A 26 -24.78 18.33 17.04
C THR A 26 -23.72 17.43 16.45
N ALA A 27 -23.85 17.14 15.16
CA ALA A 27 -22.79 16.46 14.43
C ALA A 27 -21.48 17.24 14.67
N PRO A 28 -20.38 16.60 15.09
CA PRO A 28 -19.09 17.30 15.16
C PRO A 28 -18.84 17.88 13.77
N SER A 29 -18.56 19.18 13.69
CA SER A 29 -18.12 19.82 12.45
C SER A 29 -16.94 19.00 11.94
N ILE A 30 -17.15 18.19 10.89
CA ILE A 30 -16.08 17.45 10.24
C ILE A 30 -15.18 18.55 9.67
N LYS A 31 -14.11 18.87 10.40
CA LYS A 31 -13.06 19.75 9.85
C LYS A 31 -12.63 19.10 8.56
N GLU A 32 -12.74 19.81 7.44
CA GLU A 32 -12.27 19.31 6.16
C GLU A 32 -10.77 18.98 6.26
N THR A 33 -10.49 17.69 6.48
CA THR A 33 -9.18 17.08 6.36
C THR A 33 -9.04 16.56 4.92
N GLY A 34 -7.81 16.51 4.41
CA GLY A 34 -7.55 15.87 3.11
C GLY A 34 -7.60 14.35 3.23
N LEU A 35 -7.12 13.65 2.20
CA LEU A 35 -7.08 12.18 2.20
C LEU A 35 -6.44 11.63 3.49
N TYR A 36 -7.05 10.58 4.01
CA TYR A 36 -6.57 9.82 5.18
C TYR A 36 -6.40 10.64 6.46
N GLY A 37 -7.04 11.81 6.53
CA GLY A 37 -6.96 12.71 7.68
C GLY A 37 -5.80 13.72 7.61
N PHE A 38 -5.01 13.74 6.53
CA PHE A 38 -3.90 14.66 6.37
C PHE A 38 -4.33 15.96 5.68
N HIS A 39 -4.05 17.11 6.28
CA HIS A 39 -4.41 18.42 5.73
C HIS A 39 -3.70 18.73 4.41
N HIS A 40 -2.48 18.24 4.21
CA HIS A 40 -1.75 18.40 2.96
C HIS A 40 -2.51 17.79 1.78
N LEU A 41 -3.13 16.64 1.99
CA LEU A 41 -3.73 15.82 0.94
C LEU A 41 -5.15 16.27 0.54
N LYS A 42 -5.42 17.57 0.60
CA LYS A 42 -6.62 18.18 0.01
C LYS A 42 -6.54 18.29 -1.50
N THR A 43 -5.33 18.26 -2.05
CA THR A 43 -5.04 18.33 -3.48
C THR A 43 -3.95 17.32 -3.82
N PRO A 44 -3.83 16.87 -5.09
CA PRO A 44 -2.77 15.96 -5.52
C PRO A 44 -1.37 16.49 -5.19
N LYS A 45 -1.11 17.76 -5.52
CA LYS A 45 0.17 18.44 -5.26
C LYS A 45 0.50 18.59 -3.77
N GLY A 46 -0.49 18.36 -2.90
CA GLY A 46 -0.31 18.27 -1.46
C GLY A 46 0.72 17.22 -1.04
N PHE A 47 0.86 16.14 -1.80
CA PHE A 47 1.90 15.13 -1.58
C PHE A 47 3.31 15.71 -1.62
N GLN A 48 3.59 16.70 -2.46
CA GLN A 48 4.91 17.32 -2.53
C GLN A 48 5.27 18.01 -1.22
N ARG A 49 4.34 18.84 -0.71
CA ARG A 49 4.53 19.52 0.58
C ARG A 49 4.57 18.53 1.74
N PHE A 50 3.77 17.47 1.69
CA PHE A 50 3.77 16.45 2.73
C PHE A 50 5.13 15.76 2.86
N VAL A 51 5.78 15.48 1.72
CA VAL A 51 7.16 14.95 1.68
C VAL A 51 8.17 15.98 2.17
N ASP A 52 8.06 17.24 1.74
CA ASP A 52 8.97 18.31 2.17
C ASP A 52 8.99 18.45 3.70
N ASP A 53 7.81 18.56 4.30
CA ASP A 53 7.66 18.69 5.75
C ASP A 53 8.20 17.46 6.49
N ALA A 54 7.98 16.27 5.93
CA ALA A 54 8.50 15.03 6.52
C ALA A 54 10.03 14.97 6.50
N ILE A 55 10.66 15.39 5.40
CA ILE A 55 12.11 15.46 5.27
C ILE A 55 12.69 16.53 6.22
N GLU A 56 12.10 17.73 6.23
CA GLU A 56 12.53 18.83 7.10
C GLU A 56 12.50 18.41 8.57
N ARG A 57 11.36 17.88 9.03
CA ARG A 57 11.20 17.42 10.41
C ARG A 57 12.16 16.28 10.76
N SER A 58 12.33 15.32 9.87
CA SER A 58 13.26 14.21 10.11
C SER A 58 14.69 14.70 10.21
N GLN A 59 15.10 15.68 9.38
CA GLN A 59 16.45 16.23 9.42
C GLN A 59 16.73 17.03 10.70
N GLU A 60 15.74 17.77 11.21
CA GLU A 60 15.82 18.39 12.54
C GLU A 60 16.08 17.36 13.64
N LEU A 61 15.33 16.26 13.63
CA LEU A 61 15.48 15.18 14.61
C LEU A 61 16.82 14.46 14.48
N VAL A 62 17.32 14.24 13.26
CA VAL A 62 18.66 13.70 13.03
C VAL A 62 19.73 14.63 13.61
N ASN A 63 19.61 15.94 13.38
CA ASN A 63 20.53 16.93 13.95
C ASN A 63 20.47 16.94 15.49
N TYR A 64 19.27 16.82 16.07
CA TYR A 64 19.08 16.71 17.51
C TYR A 64 19.75 15.45 18.08
N ILE A 65 19.53 14.29 17.46
CA ILE A 65 20.11 13.01 17.86
C ILE A 65 21.64 13.02 17.72
N ALA A 66 22.19 13.74 16.74
CA ALA A 66 23.64 13.90 16.57
C ALA A 66 24.30 14.60 17.77
N GLY A 67 23.54 15.42 18.52
CA GLY A 67 23.95 16.01 19.80
C GLY A 67 24.04 15.01 20.97
N MET A 68 23.67 13.74 20.74
CA MET A 68 23.70 12.66 21.74
C MET A 68 22.90 12.96 23.02
N PRO A 69 21.58 13.26 22.92
CA PRO A 69 20.72 13.49 24.08
C PRO A 69 20.54 12.22 24.94
N SER A 70 19.66 12.25 25.95
CA SER A 70 19.43 11.07 26.79
C SER A 70 18.87 9.89 25.97
N SER A 71 19.11 8.66 26.42
CA SER A 71 18.66 7.45 25.72
C SER A 71 17.15 7.42 25.44
N PRO A 72 16.26 7.82 26.39
CA PRO A 72 14.82 7.95 26.10
C PRO A 72 14.49 8.97 25.01
N GLU A 73 15.23 10.09 24.96
CA GLU A 73 15.03 11.13 23.93
C GLU A 73 15.49 10.66 22.55
N ILE A 74 16.59 9.89 22.48
CA ILE A 74 17.05 9.27 21.23
C ILE A 74 15.96 8.34 20.68
N ILE A 75 15.42 7.46 21.51
CA ILE A 75 14.39 6.50 21.06
C ILE A 75 13.11 7.23 20.65
N ARG A 76 12.70 8.26 21.39
CA ARG A 76 11.54 9.09 21.02
C ARG A 76 11.73 9.81 19.69
N ALA A 77 12.93 10.37 19.45
CA ALA A 77 13.23 11.03 18.18
C ALA A 77 13.25 10.04 17.01
N MET A 78 13.73 8.80 17.21
CA MET A 78 13.67 7.75 16.20
C MET A 78 12.24 7.28 15.90
N ASP A 79 11.39 7.20 16.91
CA ASP A 79 9.97 6.91 16.77
C ASP A 79 9.27 8.00 15.94
N GLU A 80 9.53 9.27 16.26
CA GLU A 80 8.96 10.42 15.54
C GLU A 80 9.46 10.51 14.07
N ILE A 81 10.74 10.21 13.81
CA ILE A 81 11.25 10.07 12.43
C ILE A 81 10.47 8.99 11.68
N SER A 82 10.26 7.83 12.32
CA SER A 82 9.56 6.70 11.71
C SER A 82 8.10 7.05 11.42
N ASP A 83 7.39 7.65 12.36
CA ASP A 83 6.01 8.11 12.19
C ASP A 83 5.88 9.13 11.06
N THR A 84 6.80 10.10 11.01
CA THR A 84 6.83 11.14 9.99
C THR A 84 6.98 10.55 8.59
N VAL A 85 7.93 9.63 8.41
CA VAL A 85 8.20 8.99 7.11
C VAL A 85 7.10 7.98 6.73
N CYS A 86 6.68 7.12 7.66
CA CYS A 86 5.64 6.11 7.42
C CYS A 86 4.30 6.77 7.06
N SER A 87 3.96 7.91 7.67
CA SER A 87 2.73 8.65 7.33
C SER A 87 2.66 9.02 5.85
N VAL A 88 3.79 9.42 5.25
CA VAL A 88 3.84 9.75 3.82
C VAL A 88 3.82 8.49 2.97
N ILE A 89 4.61 7.47 3.33
CA ILE A 89 4.70 6.21 2.58
C ILE A 89 3.35 5.51 2.54
N ASP A 90 2.69 5.32 3.67
CA ASP A 90 1.41 4.60 3.74
C ASP A 90 0.32 5.34 2.96
N SER A 91 0.27 6.67 3.09
CA SER A 91 -0.67 7.52 2.33
C SER A 91 -0.41 7.42 0.82
N ALA A 92 0.85 7.48 0.41
CA ALA A 92 1.23 7.40 -0.99
C ALA A 92 1.01 6.00 -1.57
N GLU A 93 1.33 4.95 -0.83
CA GLU A 93 1.14 3.56 -1.24
C GLU A 93 -0.34 3.24 -1.43
N LEU A 94 -1.16 3.67 -0.47
CA LEU A 94 -2.60 3.49 -0.56
C LEU A 94 -3.18 4.26 -1.74
N CYS A 95 -2.83 5.54 -1.87
CA CYS A 95 -3.34 6.41 -2.94
C CYS A 95 -3.06 5.85 -4.33
N ARG A 96 -1.85 5.34 -4.59
CA ARG A 96 -1.50 4.75 -5.89
C ARG A 96 -2.35 3.55 -6.30
N HIS A 97 -2.83 2.79 -5.33
CA HIS A 97 -3.58 1.56 -5.59
C HIS A 97 -5.10 1.78 -5.61
N THR A 98 -5.59 2.84 -4.97
CA THR A 98 -7.03 2.99 -4.73
C THR A 98 -7.64 4.26 -5.32
N HIS A 99 -6.85 5.29 -5.60
CA HIS A 99 -7.40 6.58 -5.99
C HIS A 99 -7.84 6.59 -7.47
N PRO A 100 -9.07 7.02 -7.81
CA PRO A 100 -9.58 6.99 -9.18
C PRO A 100 -8.97 8.08 -10.08
N ASP A 101 -8.57 9.20 -9.49
CA ASP A 101 -7.93 10.31 -10.20
C ASP A 101 -6.43 10.04 -10.42
N ARG A 102 -5.99 10.16 -11.67
CA ARG A 102 -4.61 9.94 -12.09
C ARG A 102 -3.64 10.99 -11.55
N GLU A 103 -4.06 12.25 -11.36
CA GLU A 103 -3.15 13.26 -10.82
C GLU A 103 -2.73 12.91 -9.38
N PHE A 104 -3.67 12.41 -8.57
CA PHE A 104 -3.38 11.90 -7.23
C PHE A 104 -2.44 10.69 -7.26
N VAL A 105 -2.68 9.73 -8.16
CA VAL A 105 -1.82 8.54 -8.31
C VAL A 105 -0.39 8.92 -8.72
N ASP A 106 -0.24 9.87 -9.66
CA ASP A 106 1.06 10.31 -10.15
C ASP A 106 1.84 11.08 -9.07
N GLU A 107 1.19 12.01 -8.36
CA GLU A 107 1.82 12.76 -7.27
C GLU A 107 2.17 11.86 -6.07
N ALA A 108 1.32 10.87 -5.74
CA ALA A 108 1.63 9.84 -4.75
C ALA A 108 2.84 8.97 -5.18
N SER A 109 2.98 8.67 -6.47
CA SER A 109 4.13 7.95 -7.01
C SER A 109 5.42 8.72 -6.86
N LYS A 110 5.41 10.01 -7.19
CA LYS A 110 6.56 10.90 -7.00
C LYS A 110 6.93 11.03 -5.51
N ALA A 111 5.94 11.18 -4.64
CA ALA A 111 6.17 11.27 -3.20
C ALA A 111 6.80 10.00 -2.62
N SER A 112 6.29 8.82 -2.99
CA SER A 112 6.83 7.55 -2.53
C SER A 112 8.26 7.31 -3.01
N LEU A 113 8.58 7.67 -4.26
CA LEU A 113 9.95 7.65 -4.78
C LEU A 113 10.88 8.50 -3.91
N ARG A 114 10.53 9.78 -3.73
CA ARG A 114 11.34 10.76 -3.01
C ARG A 114 11.57 10.39 -1.54
N VAL A 115 10.54 9.88 -0.86
CA VAL A 115 10.68 9.43 0.54
C VAL A 115 11.51 8.16 0.65
N ASN A 116 11.41 7.24 -0.31
CA ASN A 116 12.27 6.05 -0.33
C ASN A 116 13.75 6.40 -0.51
N GLU A 117 14.08 7.41 -1.31
CA GLU A 117 15.44 7.94 -1.42
C GLU A 117 15.92 8.51 -0.09
N PHE A 118 15.07 9.29 0.59
CA PHE A 118 15.40 9.84 1.90
C PHE A 118 15.54 8.76 2.99
N LEU A 119 14.73 7.69 2.95
CA LEU A 119 14.89 6.53 3.82
C LEU A 119 16.27 5.89 3.71
N HIS A 120 16.81 5.84 2.49
CA HIS A 120 18.15 5.30 2.28
C HIS A 120 19.21 6.14 3.02
N TYR A 121 19.10 7.46 2.95
CA TYR A 121 19.96 8.37 3.72
C TYR A 121 19.83 8.15 5.23
N LEU A 122 18.61 8.00 5.76
CA LEU A 122 18.39 7.71 7.19
C LEU A 122 19.04 6.38 7.60
N ASN A 123 18.83 5.32 6.82
CA ASN A 123 19.32 3.97 7.13
C ASN A 123 20.84 3.81 7.02
N THR A 124 21.52 4.75 6.36
CA THR A 124 22.99 4.78 6.22
C THR A 124 23.64 5.86 7.08
N ASN A 125 22.87 6.59 7.90
CA ASN A 125 23.37 7.70 8.70
C ASN A 125 24.13 7.22 9.96
N HIS A 126 25.45 7.43 9.98
CA HIS A 126 26.29 7.02 11.12
C HIS A 126 25.98 7.73 12.44
N SER A 127 25.44 8.96 12.42
CA SER A 127 25.06 9.67 13.65
C SER A 127 23.88 8.98 14.32
N ILE A 128 22.88 8.57 13.54
CA ILE A 128 21.76 7.75 14.01
C ILE A 128 22.28 6.45 14.61
N TYR A 129 23.15 5.72 13.90
CA TYR A 129 23.69 4.45 14.39
C TYR A 129 24.42 4.59 15.72
N LYS A 130 25.29 5.59 15.85
CA LYS A 130 26.03 5.84 17.10
C LYS A 130 25.08 6.14 18.26
N ALA A 131 24.03 6.93 18.02
CA ALA A 131 23.06 7.29 19.05
C ALA A 131 22.18 6.10 19.47
N VAL A 132 21.68 5.31 18.51
CA VAL A 132 20.91 4.09 18.81
C VAL A 132 21.76 3.08 19.58
N ASN A 133 23.04 2.91 19.20
CA ASN A 133 23.97 2.03 19.92
C ASN A 133 24.26 2.52 21.35
N LYS A 134 24.32 3.85 21.58
CA LYS A 134 24.39 4.44 22.93
C LYS A 134 23.13 4.10 23.72
N ALA A 135 21.95 4.31 23.13
CA ALA A 135 20.68 4.09 23.80
C ALA A 135 20.45 2.62 24.18
N GLU A 136 20.79 1.66 23.32
CA GLU A 136 20.70 0.23 23.64
C GLU A 136 21.63 -0.17 24.79
N LYS A 137 22.85 0.38 24.85
CA LYS A 137 23.81 0.06 25.92
C LYS A 137 23.39 0.62 27.28
N ASP A 138 22.60 1.69 27.29
CA ASP A 138 22.08 2.34 28.50
C ASP A 138 20.70 1.76 28.88
N SER A 139 20.68 0.45 29.19
CA SER A 139 19.45 -0.28 29.48
C SER A 139 18.74 0.17 30.77
N ASN A 140 19.46 0.82 31.69
CA ASN A 140 18.91 1.26 32.98
C ASN A 140 17.99 2.48 32.86
N SER A 141 18.14 3.29 31.82
CA SER A 141 17.34 4.50 31.62
C SER A 141 16.11 4.29 30.73
N LEU A 142 15.98 3.11 30.10
CA LEU A 142 14.92 2.77 29.16
C LEU A 142 13.88 1.83 29.78
N THR A 143 12.64 1.94 29.31
CA THR A 143 11.65 0.88 29.52
C THR A 143 12.07 -0.39 28.77
N HIS A 144 11.56 -1.55 29.19
CA HIS A 144 11.82 -2.82 28.51
C HIS A 144 11.46 -2.75 27.00
N GLU A 145 10.36 -2.09 26.67
CA GLU A 145 9.93 -1.87 25.29
C GLU A 145 10.89 -0.95 24.52
N ALA A 146 11.25 0.20 25.09
CA ALA A 146 12.15 1.15 24.44
C ALA A 146 13.55 0.56 24.23
N HIS A 147 14.06 -0.22 25.19
CA HIS A 147 15.32 -0.94 25.04
C HIS A 147 15.23 -2.00 23.93
N ARG A 148 14.10 -2.70 23.81
CA ARG A 148 13.86 -3.65 22.71
C ARG A 148 13.80 -2.95 21.36
N ALA A 149 13.16 -1.79 21.28
CA ALA A 149 13.10 -0.96 20.09
C ALA A 149 14.51 -0.50 19.68
N ALA A 150 15.32 0.00 20.62
CA ALA A 150 16.71 0.38 20.41
C ALA A 150 17.54 -0.77 19.79
N ARG A 151 17.40 -1.97 20.36
CA ARG A 151 18.07 -3.18 19.85
C ARG A 151 17.63 -3.52 18.43
N PHE A 152 16.34 -3.47 18.13
CA PHE A 152 15.86 -3.75 16.77
C PHE A 152 16.36 -2.71 15.77
N LEU A 153 16.32 -1.42 16.13
CA LEU A 153 16.86 -0.35 15.29
C LEU A 153 18.35 -0.56 14.99
N ARG A 154 19.18 -0.87 16.01
CA ARG A 154 20.60 -1.16 15.79
C ARG A 154 20.78 -2.35 14.84
N MET A 155 20.05 -3.44 15.08
CA MET A 155 20.13 -4.65 14.26
C MET A 155 19.73 -4.39 12.80
N ASP A 156 18.73 -3.55 12.55
CA ASP A 156 18.28 -3.26 11.19
C ASP A 156 19.28 -2.37 10.44
N LEU A 157 19.88 -1.38 11.12
CA LEU A 157 20.98 -0.59 10.56
C LEU A 157 22.19 -1.48 10.22
N GLU A 158 22.52 -2.45 11.07
CA GLU A 158 23.62 -3.39 10.83
C GLU A 158 23.34 -4.34 9.67
N LYS A 159 22.12 -4.86 9.55
CA LYS A 159 21.70 -5.64 8.36
C LYS A 159 21.79 -4.81 7.09
N GLY A 160 21.55 -3.50 7.19
CA GLY A 160 21.75 -2.53 6.11
C GLY A 160 23.22 -2.29 5.75
N GLY A 161 24.17 -2.87 6.49
CA GLY A 161 25.59 -2.76 6.19
C GLY A 161 26.26 -1.52 6.76
N ILE A 162 25.63 -0.76 7.66
CA ILE A 162 26.19 0.50 8.22
C ILE A 162 27.54 0.32 8.93
N HIS A 163 27.89 -0.90 9.30
CA HIS A 163 29.15 -1.27 9.95
C HIS A 163 30.27 -1.61 8.96
N LEU A 164 29.96 -1.69 7.65
CA LEU A 164 30.92 -1.96 6.59
C LEU A 164 31.75 -0.71 6.29
N PHE A 165 32.95 -0.92 5.74
CA PHE A 165 33.77 0.16 5.18
C PHE A 165 33.06 0.80 3.98
N SER A 166 33.29 2.10 3.76
CA SER A 166 32.57 2.91 2.77
C SER A 166 32.46 2.24 1.39
N GLU A 167 33.57 1.72 0.86
CA GLU A 167 33.58 1.06 -0.46
C GLU A 167 32.60 -0.14 -0.55
N LYS A 168 32.49 -0.94 0.51
CA LYS A 168 31.57 -2.08 0.55
C LYS A 168 30.13 -1.63 0.78
N LEU A 169 29.93 -0.57 1.56
CA LEU A 169 28.62 0.02 1.81
C LEU A 169 28.07 0.63 0.51
N ASP A 170 28.88 1.39 -0.22
CA ASP A 170 28.53 1.99 -1.51
C ASP A 170 28.12 0.89 -2.51
N ARG A 171 28.91 -0.19 -2.60
CA ARG A 171 28.55 -1.33 -3.46
C ARG A 171 27.27 -2.03 -3.04
N ALA A 172 27.05 -2.20 -1.73
CA ALA A 172 25.81 -2.78 -1.21
C ALA A 172 24.60 -1.89 -1.55
N ASN A 173 24.76 -0.58 -1.48
CA ASN A 173 23.73 0.42 -1.80
C ASN A 173 23.38 0.41 -3.29
N GLU A 174 24.37 0.34 -4.19
CA GLU A 174 24.16 0.19 -5.64
C GLU A 174 23.30 -1.04 -5.96
N LEU A 175 23.72 -2.21 -5.46
CA LEU A 175 22.99 -3.47 -5.69
C LEU A 175 21.57 -3.41 -5.11
N ALA A 176 21.41 -2.75 -3.98
CA ALA A 176 20.12 -2.51 -3.36
C ALA A 176 19.18 -1.74 -4.30
N ILE A 177 19.66 -0.64 -4.90
CA ILE A 177 18.90 0.17 -5.86
C ILE A 177 18.51 -0.68 -7.08
N ASP A 178 19.46 -1.43 -7.65
CA ASP A 178 19.22 -2.31 -8.80
C ASP A 178 18.09 -3.32 -8.52
N ILE A 179 18.12 -3.96 -7.34
CA ILE A 179 17.08 -4.92 -6.92
C ILE A 179 15.70 -4.25 -6.87
N ILE A 180 15.60 -3.03 -6.34
CA ILE A 180 14.32 -2.31 -6.28
C ILE A 180 13.81 -2.01 -7.69
N GLN A 181 14.68 -1.52 -8.58
CA GLN A 181 14.31 -1.20 -9.95
C GLN A 181 13.83 -2.44 -10.71
N LEU A 182 14.58 -3.53 -10.65
CA LEU A 182 14.21 -4.82 -11.25
C LEU A 182 12.89 -5.36 -10.67
N SER A 183 12.67 -5.23 -9.37
CA SER A 183 11.42 -5.67 -8.73
C SER A 183 10.20 -4.87 -9.23
N ARG A 184 10.35 -3.56 -9.41
CA ARG A 184 9.28 -2.70 -9.96
C ARG A 184 8.99 -3.04 -11.41
N GLU A 185 10.04 -3.26 -12.20
CA GLU A 185 9.88 -3.69 -13.58
C GLU A 185 9.17 -5.04 -13.67
N TYR A 186 9.56 -6.01 -12.84
CA TYR A 186 8.90 -7.30 -12.76
C TYR A 186 7.39 -7.16 -12.44
N VAL A 187 7.02 -6.36 -11.43
CA VAL A 187 5.61 -6.13 -11.08
C VAL A 187 4.85 -5.47 -12.23
N ARG A 188 5.48 -4.50 -12.92
CA ARG A 188 4.89 -3.85 -14.11
C ARG A 188 4.63 -4.85 -15.23
N ILE A 189 5.62 -5.69 -15.54
CA ILE A 189 5.50 -6.73 -16.58
C ILE A 189 4.45 -7.77 -16.18
N ALA A 190 4.47 -8.27 -14.94
CA ALA A 190 3.50 -9.23 -14.45
C ALA A 190 2.06 -8.66 -14.50
N SER A 191 1.88 -7.38 -14.18
CA SER A 191 0.58 -6.72 -14.28
C SER A 191 0.11 -6.59 -15.73
N LEU A 192 1.02 -6.34 -16.67
CA LEU A 192 0.72 -6.31 -18.11
C LEU A 192 0.38 -7.70 -18.65
N LEU A 193 1.06 -8.75 -18.21
CA LEU A 193 0.79 -10.13 -18.62
C LEU A 193 -0.60 -10.59 -18.17
N VAL A 194 -0.99 -10.28 -16.94
CA VAL A 194 -2.38 -10.52 -16.46
C VAL A 194 -3.38 -9.73 -17.29
N PHE A 195 -3.05 -8.51 -17.72
CA PHE A 195 -3.91 -7.69 -18.56
C PHE A 195 -4.05 -8.23 -20.00
N LEU A 196 -2.96 -8.79 -20.55
CA LEU A 196 -2.94 -9.41 -21.88
C LEU A 196 -3.71 -10.73 -21.90
N GLU A 197 -3.54 -11.58 -20.89
CA GLU A 197 -4.39 -12.78 -20.73
C GLU A 197 -5.87 -12.39 -20.57
N PHE A 198 -6.18 -11.27 -19.90
CA PHE A 198 -7.54 -10.76 -19.79
C PHE A 198 -8.09 -10.26 -21.14
N TYR A 199 -7.25 -9.65 -21.98
CA TYR A 199 -7.63 -9.18 -23.32
C TYR A 199 -7.89 -10.34 -24.26
N GLU A 200 -7.05 -11.39 -24.24
CA GLU A 200 -7.32 -12.62 -24.98
C GLU A 200 -8.61 -13.30 -24.50
N LEU A 201 -8.92 -13.22 -23.20
CA LEU A 201 -10.18 -13.74 -22.64
C LEU A 201 -11.40 -12.89 -23.04
N MET A 202 -11.23 -11.57 -23.21
CA MET A 202 -12.25 -10.67 -23.77
C MET A 202 -12.46 -10.89 -25.26
N ASP A 203 -11.41 -11.08 -26.05
CA ASP A 203 -11.52 -11.46 -27.46
C ASP A 203 -12.25 -12.81 -27.59
N LEU A 204 -11.96 -13.77 -26.70
CA LEU A 204 -12.68 -15.02 -26.64
C LEU A 204 -14.15 -14.84 -26.23
N PHE A 205 -14.46 -13.89 -25.34
CA PHE A 205 -15.83 -13.51 -24.99
C PHE A 205 -16.57 -12.89 -26.17
N ASP A 206 -15.94 -12.01 -26.96
CA ASP A 206 -16.53 -11.43 -28.17
C ASP A 206 -16.77 -12.49 -29.25
N VAL A 207 -15.86 -13.46 -29.40
CA VAL A 207 -16.08 -14.63 -30.26
C VAL A 207 -17.24 -15.48 -29.74
N PHE A 208 -17.36 -15.69 -28.43
CA PHE A 208 -18.45 -16.45 -27.82
C PHE A 208 -19.81 -15.74 -27.95
N CYS A 209 -19.85 -14.43 -27.78
CA CYS A 209 -21.03 -13.59 -28.00
C CYS A 209 -21.48 -13.62 -29.47
N ASN A 210 -20.53 -13.56 -30.42
CA ASN A 210 -20.82 -13.69 -31.84
C ASN A 210 -21.34 -15.09 -32.20
N PHE A 211 -20.72 -16.15 -31.68
CA PHE A 211 -21.20 -17.52 -31.86
C PHE A 211 -22.61 -17.70 -31.29
N HIS A 212 -22.86 -17.20 -30.08
CA HIS A 212 -24.19 -17.24 -29.44
C HIS A 212 -25.23 -16.41 -30.22
N ALA A 213 -24.86 -15.26 -30.80
CA ALA A 213 -25.74 -14.46 -31.65
C ALA A 213 -26.11 -15.15 -32.96
N VAL A 214 -25.18 -15.93 -33.55
CA VAL A 214 -25.43 -16.76 -34.74
C VAL A 214 -26.34 -17.93 -34.39
N VAL A 215 -26.05 -18.67 -33.33
CA VAL A 215 -26.89 -19.78 -32.86
C VAL A 215 -28.30 -19.30 -32.50
N LYS A 216 -28.44 -18.16 -31.80
CA LYS A 216 -29.74 -17.56 -31.47
C LYS A 216 -30.54 -17.18 -32.72
N ARG A 217 -29.89 -16.65 -33.75
CA ARG A 217 -30.51 -16.30 -35.04
C ARG A 217 -31.01 -17.54 -35.78
N ASP A 218 -30.19 -18.59 -35.82
CA ASP A 218 -30.52 -19.83 -36.51
C ASP A 218 -31.59 -20.64 -35.76
N LEU A 219 -31.59 -20.65 -34.42
CA LEU A 219 -32.65 -21.26 -33.61
C LEU A 219 -33.99 -20.51 -33.74
N MET A 220 -33.96 -19.17 -33.79
CA MET A 220 -35.15 -18.33 -33.96
C MET A 220 -35.80 -18.55 -35.33
N MET A 221 -35.00 -18.78 -36.38
CA MET A 221 -35.45 -19.17 -37.72
C MET A 221 -36.04 -20.59 -37.78
N LEU A 222 -35.59 -21.51 -36.93
CA LEU A 222 -36.01 -22.91 -36.92
C LEU A 222 -37.24 -23.21 -36.06
N VAL A 223 -37.45 -22.48 -34.96
CA VAL A 223 -38.46 -22.85 -33.93
C VAL A 223 -39.43 -21.71 -33.57
N GLY A 224 -39.22 -20.48 -34.04
CA GLY A 224 -40.18 -19.37 -33.92
C GLY A 224 -40.43 -18.83 -32.51
N LEU A 225 -39.54 -19.10 -31.55
CA LEU A 225 -39.66 -18.65 -30.15
C LEU A 225 -38.57 -17.62 -29.79
N GLU A 226 -38.98 -16.47 -29.26
CA GLU A 226 -38.07 -15.48 -28.66
C GLU A 226 -37.62 -15.96 -27.27
N VAL A 227 -36.34 -16.32 -27.13
CA VAL A 227 -35.72 -16.55 -25.82
C VAL A 227 -35.05 -15.25 -25.36
N GLY A 228 -35.66 -14.60 -24.37
CA GLY A 228 -35.13 -13.41 -23.71
C GLY A 228 -34.12 -13.77 -22.63
N PHE A 229 -32.86 -13.38 -22.81
CA PHE A 229 -31.85 -13.35 -21.74
C PHE A 229 -31.48 -11.90 -21.49
N VAL A 230 -31.70 -11.41 -20.26
CA VAL A 230 -31.31 -10.07 -19.81
C VAL A 230 -29.97 -10.20 -19.09
N PHE A 231 -28.90 -9.69 -19.71
CA PHE A 231 -27.61 -9.48 -19.05
C PHE A 231 -27.57 -8.02 -18.55
N ASP A 232 -27.65 -7.80 -17.23
CA ASP A 232 -27.46 -6.47 -16.64
C ASP A 232 -25.96 -6.16 -16.52
N MET A 233 -25.46 -5.25 -17.35
CA MET A 233 -24.04 -4.86 -17.43
C MET A 233 -23.59 -3.88 -16.34
N ARG A 234 -24.42 -3.52 -15.35
CA ARG A 234 -24.08 -2.45 -14.39
C ARG A 234 -23.05 -2.80 -13.29
N PHE A 235 -22.47 -4.00 -13.31
CA PHE A 235 -21.55 -4.46 -12.24
C PHE A 235 -20.12 -4.81 -12.68
N THR A 236 -19.72 -4.49 -13.91
CA THR A 236 -18.43 -4.96 -14.47
C THR A 236 -17.18 -4.22 -14.00
N HIS A 237 -17.28 -3.09 -13.29
CA HIS A 237 -16.10 -2.31 -12.92
C HIS A 237 -15.43 -2.68 -11.58
N TYR A 238 -16.01 -3.57 -10.77
CA TYR A 238 -15.49 -3.85 -9.41
C TYR A 238 -15.50 -5.32 -8.94
N PHE A 239 -15.57 -6.31 -9.82
CA PHE A 239 -15.52 -7.71 -9.39
C PHE A 239 -14.46 -8.54 -10.14
N LEU A 240 -13.50 -9.02 -9.34
CA LEU A 240 -12.43 -9.97 -9.66
C LEU A 240 -12.95 -11.29 -10.30
N PRO A 241 -12.05 -12.16 -10.83
CA PRO A 241 -12.35 -13.30 -11.73
C PRO A 241 -13.30 -14.40 -11.21
N SER A 242 -13.81 -14.28 -9.98
CA SER A 242 -14.84 -15.17 -9.42
C SER A 242 -16.17 -15.15 -10.19
N CYS A 243 -16.53 -14.05 -10.85
CA CYS A 243 -17.80 -13.96 -11.59
C CYS A 243 -17.76 -14.69 -12.94
N VAL A 244 -16.61 -14.75 -13.61
CA VAL A 244 -16.47 -15.50 -14.87
C VAL A 244 -16.55 -17.01 -14.59
N LEU A 245 -15.94 -17.47 -13.49
CA LEU A 245 -16.12 -18.84 -13.03
C LEU A 245 -17.57 -19.12 -12.64
N PHE A 246 -18.27 -18.19 -11.99
CA PHE A 246 -19.67 -18.36 -11.58
C PHE A 246 -20.62 -18.44 -12.78
N VAL A 247 -20.42 -17.59 -13.80
CA VAL A 247 -21.22 -17.61 -15.04
C VAL A 247 -20.93 -18.87 -15.86
N LEU A 248 -19.68 -19.31 -15.95
CA LEU A 248 -19.33 -20.59 -16.58
C LEU A 248 -19.90 -21.79 -15.80
N TYR A 249 -19.87 -21.76 -14.47
CA TYR A 249 -20.47 -22.83 -13.65
C TYR A 249 -21.98 -22.89 -13.83
N GLN A 250 -22.66 -21.74 -13.90
CA GLN A 250 -24.12 -21.67 -14.10
C GLN A 250 -24.52 -22.16 -15.51
N LEU A 251 -23.77 -21.79 -16.54
CA LEU A 251 -23.98 -22.23 -17.93
C LEU A 251 -23.70 -23.74 -18.10
N ILE A 252 -22.66 -24.27 -17.44
CA ILE A 252 -22.38 -25.70 -17.42
C ILE A 252 -23.49 -26.45 -16.66
N PHE A 253 -23.97 -25.92 -15.53
CA PHE A 253 -25.03 -26.53 -14.73
C PHE A 253 -26.38 -26.57 -15.48
N GLU A 254 -26.75 -25.51 -16.20
CA GLU A 254 -27.98 -25.49 -17.02
C GLU A 254 -27.87 -26.39 -18.27
N SER A 255 -26.69 -26.49 -18.89
CA SER A 255 -26.46 -27.42 -20.01
C SER A 255 -26.59 -28.90 -19.59
N GLN A 256 -26.19 -29.23 -18.35
CA GLN A 256 -26.30 -30.57 -17.79
C GLN A 256 -27.75 -30.87 -17.36
N LEU A 257 -28.47 -29.90 -16.80
CA LEU A 257 -29.88 -30.06 -16.46
C LEU A 257 -30.75 -30.34 -17.70
N TYR A 258 -30.44 -29.70 -18.83
CA TYR A 258 -31.16 -29.90 -20.09
C TYR A 258 -30.89 -31.26 -20.75
N SER A 259 -29.74 -31.88 -20.46
CA SER A 259 -29.42 -33.24 -20.91
C SER A 259 -30.09 -34.33 -20.05
N SER A 260 -30.58 -34.01 -18.84
CA SER A 260 -31.26 -34.96 -17.95
C SER A 260 -32.80 -34.92 -18.03
N ILE A 261 -33.38 -34.03 -18.85
CA ILE A 261 -34.84 -33.92 -19.07
C ILE A 261 -35.26 -34.43 -20.47
N LYS A 262 -34.38 -35.17 -21.16
CA LYS A 262 -34.73 -35.94 -22.37
C LYS A 262 -34.62 -37.43 -22.13
#